data_AF-A0A2G9GEE8-F1
#
_entry.id   AF-A0A2G9GEE8-F1
#
_cell.length_a   1.000
_cell.length_b   1.000
_cell.length_c   1.000
_cell.angle_alpha   90.00
_cell.angle_beta   90.00
_cell.angle_gamma   90.00
#
_symmetry.space_group_name_H-M   'P 1'
#
loop_
_entity.id
_entity.type
_entity.pdbx_description
1 polymer ?
#
loop_
_entity_poly.entity_id
_entity_poly.type
_entity_poly.pdbx_seq_one_letter_code
_entity_poly.pdbx_strand_id
1 'polypeptide(L)'
;MAAKKIIRPIFDNRYLNITVNPDGTVKRDPEVRNPPNPDPNSTSSVLSKDITLDPNKNTWLRLYIPKPPPTAKLPLIFYYHGGGFVFCNADSSIFDVFCKGLVESLGAIVISLDYRLAPEYRLPAAYEDAVDGFFWVKNTKDKWITEYADLNNCFLCGTSAGGNLAYHAGLRFAAMAGDLGPLKVRGMILHVTSRIKKQKKNEAEFWK
;
A
#
# COMPACT_ATOMS: atom_id res chain seq x y z
N MET A 1 -10.74 -37.56 -14.99
CA MET A 1 -10.72 -36.88 -13.67
C MET A 1 -11.37 -35.52 -13.84
N ALA A 2 -12.53 -35.29 -13.21
CA ALA A 2 -13.22 -34.01 -13.31
C ALA A 2 -12.42 -32.93 -12.56
N ALA A 3 -12.10 -31.82 -13.24
CA ALA A 3 -11.48 -30.67 -12.63
C ALA A 3 -12.35 -30.22 -11.44
N LYS A 4 -11.74 -30.17 -10.25
CA LYS A 4 -12.40 -29.71 -9.03
C LYS A 4 -12.85 -28.27 -9.29
N LYS A 5 -14.16 -28.08 -9.46
CA LYS A 5 -14.78 -26.76 -9.65
C LYS A 5 -14.52 -25.98 -8.37
N ILE A 6 -13.49 -25.14 -8.34
CA ILE A 6 -13.22 -24.20 -7.25
C ILE A 6 -14.51 -23.39 -7.11
N ILE A 7 -15.22 -23.62 -6.02
CA ILE A 7 -16.47 -22.92 -5.73
C ILE A 7 -16.08 -21.47 -5.47
N ARG A 8 -16.40 -20.63 -6.46
CA ARG A 8 -16.10 -19.20 -6.51
C ARG A 8 -16.51 -18.55 -5.18
N PRO A 9 -15.59 -17.86 -4.47
CA PRO A 9 -16.05 -16.82 -3.57
C PRO A 9 -16.86 -15.86 -4.45
N ILE A 10 -18.10 -15.60 -4.09
CA ILE A 10 -18.99 -14.72 -4.86
C ILE A 10 -18.41 -13.31 -4.73
N PHE A 11 -17.50 -12.96 -5.63
CA PHE A 11 -17.01 -11.61 -5.87
C PHE A 11 -17.91 -10.86 -6.86
N ASP A 12 -19.03 -11.48 -7.31
CA ASP A 12 -20.11 -10.78 -8.01
C ASP A 12 -20.83 -9.89 -7.00
N ASN A 13 -20.14 -8.83 -6.61
CA ASN A 13 -20.60 -7.86 -5.65
C ASN A 13 -20.69 -6.54 -6.40
N ARG A 14 -21.91 -6.16 -6.79
CA ARG A 14 -22.24 -4.85 -7.39
C ARG A 14 -21.71 -3.64 -6.60
N TYR A 15 -21.23 -3.86 -5.38
CA TYR A 15 -20.64 -2.86 -4.50
C TYR A 15 -19.11 -2.66 -4.70
N LEU A 16 -18.41 -3.59 -5.34
CA LEU A 16 -16.95 -3.55 -5.48
C LEU A 16 -16.48 -3.12 -6.88
N ASN A 17 -17.40 -2.83 -7.82
CA ASN A 17 -17.05 -2.48 -9.20
C ASN A 17 -16.09 -3.49 -9.85
N ILE A 18 -16.29 -4.78 -9.52
CA ILE A 18 -15.48 -5.90 -9.97
C ILE A 18 -16.38 -6.94 -10.64
N THR A 19 -16.02 -7.34 -11.85
CA THR A 19 -16.65 -8.46 -12.57
C THR A 19 -15.68 -9.63 -12.65
N VAL A 20 -16.08 -10.80 -12.16
CA VAL A 20 -15.30 -12.04 -12.30
C VAL A 20 -15.70 -12.77 -13.56
N ASN A 21 -14.76 -12.94 -14.49
CA ASN A 21 -14.99 -13.62 -15.75
C ASN A 21 -15.14 -15.15 -15.56
N PRO A 22 -15.75 -15.86 -16.52
CA PRO A 22 -15.93 -17.31 -16.43
C PRO A 22 -14.63 -18.12 -16.25
N ASP A 23 -13.51 -17.62 -16.76
CA ASP A 23 -12.17 -18.21 -16.66
C ASP A 23 -11.44 -17.93 -15.33
N GLY A 24 -12.04 -17.14 -14.43
CA GLY A 24 -11.47 -16.79 -13.14
C GLY A 24 -10.63 -15.51 -13.15
N THR A 25 -10.43 -14.87 -14.31
CA THR A 25 -9.85 -13.53 -14.40
C THR A 25 -10.84 -12.48 -13.90
N VAL A 26 -10.33 -11.29 -13.57
CA VAL A 26 -11.11 -10.22 -12.97
C VAL A 26 -11.01 -8.96 -13.81
N LYS A 27 -12.16 -8.41 -14.20
CA LYS A 27 -12.27 -7.05 -14.72
C LYS A 27 -12.62 -6.10 -13.57
N ARG A 28 -11.85 -5.02 -13.45
CA ARG A 28 -12.08 -3.93 -12.49
C ARG A 28 -12.63 -2.75 -13.27
N ASP A 29 -13.79 -2.23 -12.90
CA ASP A 29 -14.30 -1.01 -13.52
C ASP A 29 -13.45 0.20 -13.06
N PRO A 30 -13.32 1.23 -13.90
CA PRO A 30 -12.50 2.39 -13.57
C PRO A 30 -12.94 3.07 -12.26
N GLU A 31 -11.96 3.43 -11.45
CA GLU A 31 -12.15 4.28 -10.27
C GLU A 31 -11.64 5.70 -10.51
N VAL A 32 -12.09 6.64 -9.68
CA VAL A 32 -11.55 8.00 -9.70
C VAL A 32 -10.12 7.96 -9.14
N ARG A 33 -9.15 8.33 -9.97
CA ARG A 33 -7.73 8.40 -9.61
C ARG A 33 -7.26 9.84 -9.64
N ASN A 34 -6.40 10.21 -8.69
CA ASN A 34 -5.84 11.56 -8.63
C ASN A 34 -4.40 11.54 -9.17
N PRO A 35 -4.00 12.44 -10.08
CA PRO A 35 -2.60 12.57 -10.48
C PRO A 35 -1.75 13.08 -9.30
N PRO A 36 -0.43 12.83 -9.30
CA PRO A 36 0.47 13.45 -8.33
C PRO A 36 0.54 14.96 -8.56
N ASN A 37 0.82 15.70 -7.50
CA ASN A 37 0.95 17.15 -7.53
C ASN A 37 2.27 17.61 -6.91
N PRO A 38 3.37 17.64 -7.69
CA PRO A 38 4.69 18.03 -7.20
C PRO A 38 4.92 19.55 -7.23
N ASP A 39 3.98 20.33 -7.78
CA ASP A 39 4.17 21.76 -8.01
C ASP A 39 4.16 22.57 -6.70
N PRO A 40 5.29 23.19 -6.31
CA PRO A 40 5.34 24.04 -5.12
C PRO A 40 4.38 25.24 -5.19
N ASN A 41 4.03 25.69 -6.40
CA ASN A 41 3.13 26.84 -6.61
C ASN A 41 1.65 26.47 -6.63
N SER A 42 1.31 25.18 -6.49
CA SER A 42 -0.07 24.72 -6.39
C SER A 42 -0.84 25.38 -5.23
N THR A 43 -2.16 25.28 -5.17
CA THR A 43 -2.93 25.65 -3.97
C THR A 43 -2.95 24.57 -2.89
N SER A 44 -2.50 23.34 -3.22
CA SER A 44 -2.45 22.22 -2.28
C SER A 44 -1.44 22.46 -1.15
N SER A 45 -1.85 22.20 0.08
CA SER A 45 -1.03 22.13 1.32
C SER A 45 -0.09 20.92 1.35
N VAL A 46 -0.30 19.94 0.47
CA VAL A 46 0.50 18.71 0.38
C VAL A 46 1.03 18.55 -1.04
N LEU A 47 2.33 18.28 -1.17
CA LEU A 47 2.95 17.88 -2.43
C LEU A 47 2.96 16.36 -2.55
N SER A 48 2.81 15.86 -3.76
CA SER A 48 2.89 14.42 -4.06
C SER A 48 3.65 14.12 -5.34
N LYS A 49 4.32 12.97 -5.39
CA LYS A 49 4.98 12.46 -6.60
C LYS A 49 5.03 10.94 -6.60
N ASP A 50 5.09 10.38 -7.81
CA ASP A 50 5.11 8.94 -8.03
C ASP A 50 6.52 8.47 -8.37
N ILE A 51 6.94 7.36 -7.77
CA ILE A 51 8.25 6.74 -7.99
C ILE A 51 8.04 5.27 -8.36
N THR A 52 8.59 4.82 -9.48
CA THR A 52 8.63 3.39 -9.81
C THR A 52 9.44 2.64 -8.76
N LEU A 53 8.85 1.58 -8.18
CA LEU A 53 9.52 0.72 -7.21
C LEU A 53 10.22 -0.44 -7.92
N ASP A 54 9.45 -1.20 -8.71
CA ASP A 54 9.94 -2.30 -9.53
C ASP A 54 9.14 -2.35 -10.83
N PRO A 55 9.76 -2.06 -11.99
CA PRO A 55 9.09 -2.08 -13.29
C PRO A 55 8.66 -3.50 -13.71
N ASN A 56 9.35 -4.56 -13.26
CA ASN A 56 8.98 -5.94 -13.61
C ASN A 56 7.73 -6.41 -12.89
N LYS A 57 7.49 -5.87 -11.67
CA LYS A 57 6.29 -6.14 -10.87
C LYS A 57 5.18 -5.11 -11.13
N ASN A 58 5.47 -4.07 -11.90
CA ASN A 58 4.63 -2.90 -12.10
C ASN A 58 4.17 -2.27 -10.76
N THR A 59 5.06 -2.25 -9.77
CA THR A 59 4.82 -1.64 -8.45
C THR A 59 5.45 -0.26 -8.38
N TRP A 60 4.84 0.63 -7.62
CA TRP A 60 5.31 2.01 -7.47
C TRP A 60 4.88 2.60 -6.11
N LEU A 61 5.43 3.75 -5.76
CA LEU A 61 5.18 4.45 -4.51
C LEU A 61 4.66 5.86 -4.83
N ARG A 62 3.63 6.30 -4.11
CA ARG A 62 3.31 7.74 -4.01
C ARG A 62 3.92 8.31 -2.74
N LEU A 63 4.76 9.33 -2.89
CA LEU A 63 5.30 10.10 -1.78
C LEU A 63 4.42 11.31 -1.53
N TYR A 64 4.20 11.66 -0.27
CA TYR A 64 3.50 12.87 0.16
C TYR A 64 4.32 13.62 1.21
N ILE A 65 4.50 14.92 1.02
CA ILE A 65 5.17 15.81 1.99
C ILE A 65 4.34 17.09 2.21
N PRO A 66 4.45 17.72 3.39
CA PRO A 66 3.77 18.99 3.63
C PRO A 66 4.37 20.11 2.76
N LYS A 67 3.55 21.14 2.52
CA LYS A 67 3.94 22.37 1.84
C LYS A 67 3.73 23.58 2.77
N PRO A 68 4.76 24.41 2.99
CA PRO A 68 6.13 24.29 2.48
C PRO A 68 6.86 23.04 3.02
N PRO A 69 7.93 22.57 2.34
CA PRO A 69 8.76 21.49 2.86
C PRO A 69 9.23 21.78 4.29
N PRO A 70 9.34 20.75 5.15
CA PRO A 70 9.60 20.96 6.55
C PRO A 70 11.07 21.35 6.80
N THR A 71 11.30 22.20 7.80
CA THR A 71 12.64 22.62 8.21
C THR A 71 13.36 21.58 9.07
N ALA A 72 12.60 20.72 9.76
CA ALA A 72 13.08 19.58 10.51
C ALA A 72 12.59 18.28 9.87
N LYS A 73 13.33 17.19 10.09
CA LYS A 73 12.92 15.86 9.61
C LYS A 73 11.64 15.41 10.33
N LEU A 74 10.69 14.88 9.57
CA LEU A 74 9.39 14.44 10.05
C LEU A 74 9.32 12.91 10.15
N PRO A 75 8.48 12.34 11.04
CA PRO A 75 8.19 10.92 11.05
C PRO A 75 7.72 10.42 9.69
N LEU A 76 8.09 9.18 9.37
CA LEU A 76 7.69 8.51 8.14
C LEU A 76 6.51 7.58 8.39
N ILE A 77 5.47 7.64 7.58
CA ILE A 77 4.37 6.69 7.58
C ILE A 77 4.44 5.89 6.28
N PHE A 78 4.71 4.59 6.37
CA PHE A 78 4.61 3.68 5.25
C PHE A 78 3.18 3.13 5.20
N TYR A 79 2.39 3.63 4.25
CA TYR A 79 0.97 3.36 4.09
C TYR A 79 0.67 2.27 3.06
N TYR A 80 -0.31 1.43 3.37
CA TYR A 80 -0.85 0.40 2.48
C TYR A 80 -2.36 0.58 2.29
N HIS A 81 -2.79 0.71 1.05
CA HIS A 81 -4.20 0.93 0.72
C HIS A 81 -5.07 -0.32 0.95
N GLY A 82 -6.38 -0.11 1.12
CA GLY A 82 -7.38 -1.17 1.21
C GLY A 82 -7.84 -1.67 -0.16
N GLY A 83 -8.97 -2.39 -0.20
CA GLY A 83 -9.50 -2.96 -1.45
C GLY A 83 -9.43 -4.49 -1.53
N GLY A 84 -9.32 -5.16 -0.38
CA GLY A 84 -9.43 -6.62 -0.31
C GLY A 84 -8.30 -7.37 -1.03
N PHE A 85 -7.15 -6.73 -1.28
CA PHE A 85 -6.07 -7.22 -2.14
C PHE A 85 -6.45 -7.39 -3.61
N VAL A 86 -7.65 -7.01 -4.02
CA VAL A 86 -8.19 -7.25 -5.37
C VAL A 86 -8.60 -5.96 -6.07
N PHE A 87 -8.57 -4.82 -5.39
CA PHE A 87 -9.10 -3.54 -5.87
C PHE A 87 -8.33 -2.36 -5.28
N CYS A 88 -8.53 -1.19 -5.88
CA CYS A 88 -7.85 0.07 -5.60
C CYS A 88 -6.34 0.08 -5.90
N ASN A 89 -5.78 1.27 -5.81
CA ASN A 89 -4.42 1.65 -6.08
C ASN A 89 -3.96 2.72 -5.08
N ALA A 90 -2.66 3.03 -5.06
CA ALA A 90 -2.12 4.10 -4.22
C ALA A 90 -2.64 5.50 -4.62
N ASP A 91 -3.13 5.68 -5.85
CA ASP A 91 -3.71 6.93 -6.35
C ASP A 91 -5.24 6.92 -6.49
N SER A 92 -5.93 5.88 -5.99
CA SER A 92 -7.39 5.95 -5.85
C SER A 92 -7.74 7.18 -5.01
N SER A 93 -8.71 7.98 -5.45
CA SER A 93 -9.01 9.28 -4.85
C SER A 93 -9.28 9.19 -3.34
N ILE A 94 -9.93 8.12 -2.88
CA ILE A 94 -10.19 7.86 -1.45
C ILE A 94 -8.89 7.72 -0.63
N PHE A 95 -7.87 7.09 -1.18
CA PHE A 95 -6.59 6.87 -0.50
C PHE A 95 -5.64 8.05 -0.68
N ASP A 96 -5.72 8.74 -1.82
CA ASP A 96 -4.99 9.98 -2.04
C ASP A 96 -5.43 11.08 -1.06
N VAL A 97 -6.74 11.27 -0.89
CA VAL A 97 -7.30 12.20 0.11
C VAL A 97 -6.92 11.77 1.53
N PHE A 98 -6.99 10.48 1.84
CA PHE A 98 -6.61 9.96 3.15
C PHE A 98 -5.12 10.21 3.47
N CYS A 99 -4.21 9.94 2.53
CA CYS A 99 -2.78 10.16 2.72
C CYS A 99 -2.44 11.65 2.88
N LYS A 100 -3.09 12.55 2.12
CA LYS A 100 -2.96 14.00 2.33
C LYS A 100 -3.42 14.41 3.73
N GLY A 101 -4.57 13.90 4.18
CA GLY A 101 -5.07 14.15 5.54
C GLY A 101 -4.13 13.66 6.63
N LEU A 102 -3.42 12.53 6.43
CA LEU A 102 -2.37 12.07 7.36
C LEU A 102 -1.20 13.05 7.43
N VAL A 103 -0.73 13.55 6.28
CA VAL A 103 0.36 14.55 6.24
C VAL A 103 -0.05 15.81 7.00
N GLU A 104 -1.23 16.35 6.72
CA GLU A 104 -1.73 17.59 7.32
C GLU A 104 -1.98 17.46 8.83
N SER A 105 -2.59 16.36 9.24
CA SER A 105 -3.03 16.18 10.64
C SER A 105 -1.90 15.76 11.57
N LEU A 106 -0.91 15.03 11.06
CA LEU A 106 0.15 14.42 11.87
C LEU A 106 1.51 15.09 11.71
N GLY A 107 1.69 15.96 10.71
CA GLY A 107 3.00 16.51 10.40
C GLY A 107 4.00 15.41 10.06
N ALA A 108 3.64 14.53 9.13
CA ALA A 108 4.43 13.36 8.73
C ALA A 108 4.67 13.32 7.22
N ILE A 109 5.66 12.54 6.80
CA ILE A 109 5.83 12.14 5.40
C ILE A 109 5.13 10.81 5.19
N VAL A 110 4.37 10.67 4.11
CA VAL A 110 3.67 9.42 3.79
C VAL A 110 4.26 8.81 2.52
N ILE A 111 4.52 7.51 2.57
CA ILE A 111 4.82 6.67 1.40
C ILE A 111 3.65 5.71 1.23
N SER A 112 2.86 5.85 0.17
CA SER A 112 1.77 4.91 -0.17
C SER A 112 2.27 3.91 -1.21
N LEU A 113 2.24 2.62 -0.88
CA LEU A 113 2.63 1.55 -1.81
C LEU A 113 1.47 1.14 -2.72
N ASP A 114 1.70 1.15 -4.02
CA ASP A 114 0.88 0.46 -5.01
C ASP A 114 1.43 -0.96 -5.21
N TYR A 115 0.77 -1.93 -4.56
CA TYR A 115 1.20 -3.32 -4.53
C TYR A 115 0.42 -4.18 -5.53
N ARG A 116 0.98 -5.34 -5.89
CA ARG A 116 0.34 -6.27 -6.83
C ARG A 116 -0.97 -6.83 -6.27
N LEU A 117 -2.00 -6.88 -7.13
CA LEU A 117 -3.34 -7.33 -6.75
C LEU A 117 -3.61 -8.78 -7.15
N ALA A 118 -4.42 -9.45 -6.35
CA ALA A 118 -5.05 -10.72 -6.66
C ALA A 118 -6.27 -10.51 -7.59
N PRO A 119 -6.66 -11.52 -8.38
CA PRO A 119 -6.11 -12.88 -8.42
C PRO A 119 -4.85 -13.06 -9.26
N GLU A 120 -4.42 -12.06 -10.02
CA GLU A 120 -3.25 -12.13 -10.90
C GLU A 120 -1.97 -12.41 -10.10
N TYR A 121 -1.85 -11.77 -8.94
CA TYR A 121 -0.76 -11.94 -8.00
C TYR A 121 -1.31 -12.21 -6.60
N ARG A 122 -1.56 -13.49 -6.32
CA ARG A 122 -2.07 -13.94 -5.02
C ARG A 122 -1.05 -13.69 -3.91
N LEU A 123 -1.52 -13.69 -2.67
CA LEU A 123 -0.63 -13.68 -1.51
C LEU A 123 0.33 -14.88 -1.61
N PRO A 124 1.64 -14.70 -1.34
CA PRO A 124 2.24 -13.60 -0.59
C PRO A 124 2.76 -12.41 -1.42
N ALA A 125 2.41 -12.24 -2.70
CA ALA A 125 2.98 -11.21 -3.58
C ALA A 125 2.99 -9.79 -2.97
N ALA A 126 1.84 -9.32 -2.47
CA ALA A 126 1.76 -8.00 -1.82
C ALA A 126 2.68 -7.87 -0.58
N TYR A 127 2.89 -8.96 0.16
CA TYR A 127 3.81 -8.97 1.32
C TYR A 127 5.28 -8.87 0.88
N GLU A 128 5.62 -9.33 -0.31
CA GLU A 128 6.95 -9.18 -0.90
C GLU A 128 7.15 -7.74 -1.39
N ASP A 129 6.14 -7.15 -2.02
CA ASP A 129 6.19 -5.76 -2.49
C ASP A 129 6.38 -4.78 -1.32
N ALA A 130 5.81 -5.07 -0.15
CA ALA A 130 6.06 -4.30 1.07
C ALA A 130 7.53 -4.38 1.54
N VAL A 131 8.18 -5.53 1.38
CA VAL A 131 9.60 -5.70 1.70
C VAL A 131 10.46 -4.94 0.69
N ASP A 132 10.12 -4.99 -0.60
CA ASP A 132 10.79 -4.19 -1.63
C ASP A 132 10.72 -2.69 -1.29
N GLY A 133 9.57 -2.23 -0.79
CA GLY A 133 9.39 -0.87 -0.29
C GLY A 133 10.36 -0.49 0.83
N PHE A 134 10.63 -1.39 1.78
CA PHE A 134 11.62 -1.14 2.84
C PHE A 134 13.03 -1.01 2.30
N PHE A 135 13.42 -1.89 1.38
CA PHE A 135 14.73 -1.80 0.73
C PHE A 135 14.85 -0.56 -0.16
N TRP A 136 13.76 -0.11 -0.78
CA TRP A 136 13.74 1.16 -1.50
C TRP A 136 14.01 2.31 -0.55
N VAL A 137 13.33 2.41 0.61
CA VAL A 137 13.58 3.48 1.59
C VAL A 137 15.02 3.45 2.11
N LYS A 138 15.58 2.26 2.35
CA LYS A 138 16.98 2.10 2.76
C LYS A 138 17.96 2.68 1.72
N ASN A 139 17.72 2.41 0.44
CA ASN A 139 18.69 2.65 -0.63
C ASN A 139 18.40 3.91 -1.46
N THR A 140 17.29 4.59 -1.21
CA THR A 140 16.85 5.72 -2.04
C THR A 140 17.77 6.93 -1.93
N LYS A 141 17.91 7.65 -3.04
CA LYS A 141 18.52 8.99 -3.11
C LYS A 141 17.49 10.09 -3.28
N ASP A 142 16.20 9.75 -3.13
CA ASP A 142 15.13 10.71 -3.29
C ASP A 142 15.24 11.82 -2.24
N LYS A 143 15.25 13.08 -2.68
CA LYS A 143 15.42 14.24 -1.80
C LYS A 143 14.32 14.35 -0.75
N TRP A 144 13.09 13.98 -1.07
CA TRP A 144 11.98 14.09 -0.11
C TRP A 144 12.19 13.14 1.08
N ILE A 145 12.78 11.98 0.83
CA ILE A 145 13.09 11.02 1.89
C ILE A 145 14.41 11.37 2.59
N THR A 146 15.47 11.62 1.83
CA THR A 146 16.82 11.83 2.39
C THR A 146 16.93 13.14 3.18
N GLU A 147 16.28 14.22 2.73
CA GLU A 147 16.34 15.54 3.37
C GLU A 147 15.24 15.72 4.43
N TYR A 148 14.02 15.24 4.20
CA TYR A 148 12.86 15.57 5.04
C TYR A 148 12.33 14.44 5.92
N ALA A 149 12.70 13.17 5.69
CA ALA A 149 12.20 12.05 6.51
C ALA A 149 13.17 11.66 7.64
N ASP A 150 12.61 11.47 8.84
CA ASP A 150 13.29 10.85 9.97
C ASP A 150 13.10 9.33 9.93
N LEU A 151 14.09 8.65 9.37
CA LEU A 151 14.08 7.20 9.23
C LEU A 151 14.17 6.45 10.57
N ASN A 152 14.50 7.13 11.68
CA ASN A 152 14.46 6.52 13.01
C ASN A 152 13.04 6.47 13.61
N ASN A 153 12.08 7.16 12.99
CA ASN A 153 10.70 7.27 13.42
C ASN A 153 9.74 6.90 12.28
N CYS A 154 9.78 5.64 11.87
CA CYS A 154 8.87 5.09 10.86
C CYS A 154 7.68 4.36 11.51
N PHE A 155 6.49 4.50 10.94
CA PHE A 155 5.28 3.79 11.33
C PHE A 155 4.70 3.07 10.11
N LEU A 156 4.31 1.81 10.29
CA LEU A 156 3.57 1.09 9.24
C LEU A 156 2.08 1.36 9.44
N CYS A 157 1.37 1.75 8.40
CA CYS A 157 -0.04 2.07 8.47
C CYS A 157 -0.78 1.38 7.33
N GLY A 158 -2.00 0.93 7.58
CA GLY A 158 -2.83 0.44 6.48
C GLY A 158 -4.28 0.29 6.86
N THR A 159 -5.14 0.36 5.84
CA THR A 159 -6.60 0.30 6.00
C THR A 159 -7.15 -1.00 5.42
N SER A 160 -7.98 -1.73 6.16
CA SER A 160 -8.63 -2.96 5.68
C SER A 160 -7.62 -4.05 5.29
N ALA A 161 -7.59 -4.47 4.01
CA ALA A 161 -6.55 -5.35 3.47
C ALA A 161 -5.14 -4.75 3.64
N GLY A 162 -5.00 -3.44 3.50
CA GLY A 162 -3.76 -2.73 3.80
C GLY A 162 -3.34 -2.84 5.26
N GLY A 163 -4.29 -2.95 6.20
CA GLY A 163 -3.97 -3.21 7.60
C GLY A 163 -3.45 -4.63 7.83
N ASN A 164 -3.98 -5.62 7.11
CA ASN A 164 -3.40 -6.97 7.08
C ASN A 164 -1.98 -6.95 6.48
N LEU A 165 -1.78 -6.23 5.37
CA LEU A 165 -0.46 -6.02 4.77
C LEU A 165 0.52 -5.36 5.75
N ALA A 166 0.12 -4.27 6.42
CA ALA A 166 0.93 -3.59 7.43
C ALA A 166 1.38 -4.52 8.56
N TYR A 167 0.47 -5.38 9.05
CA TYR A 167 0.78 -6.37 10.07
C TYR A 167 1.85 -7.37 9.59
N HIS A 168 1.64 -8.00 8.43
CA HIS A 168 2.60 -8.97 7.89
C HIS A 168 3.93 -8.33 7.49
N ALA A 169 3.91 -7.11 6.96
CA ALA A 169 5.09 -6.33 6.66
C ALA A 169 5.88 -6.02 7.94
N GLY A 170 5.21 -5.68 9.05
CA GLY A 170 5.86 -5.47 10.35
C GLY A 170 6.53 -6.72 10.90
N LEU A 171 5.90 -7.90 10.77
CA LEU A 171 6.53 -9.17 11.15
C LEU A 171 7.78 -9.45 10.30
N ARG A 172 7.71 -9.23 8.98
CA ARG A 172 8.86 -9.38 8.08
C ARG A 172 9.96 -8.38 8.41
N PHE A 173 9.62 -7.12 8.66
CA PHE A 173 10.55 -6.07 9.08
C PHE A 173 11.28 -6.48 10.35
N ALA A 174 10.56 -6.93 11.38
CA ALA A 174 11.16 -7.35 12.65
C ALA A 174 12.19 -8.48 12.48
N ALA A 175 11.94 -9.41 11.55
CA ALA A 175 12.86 -10.51 11.24
C ALA A 175 14.14 -10.07 10.51
N MET A 176 14.12 -8.91 9.82
CA MET A 176 15.24 -8.40 9.01
C MET A 176 15.71 -7.00 9.43
N ALA A 177 15.33 -6.53 10.63
CA ALA A 177 15.54 -5.15 11.05
C ALA A 177 17.03 -4.73 11.03
N GLY A 178 17.94 -5.68 11.29
CA GLY A 178 19.39 -5.45 11.21
C GLY A 178 19.87 -5.09 9.80
N ASP A 179 19.18 -5.60 8.77
CA ASP A 179 19.53 -5.37 7.36
C ASP A 179 18.87 -4.11 6.78
N LEU A 180 17.92 -3.51 7.49
CA LEU A 180 17.14 -2.36 7.00
C LEU A 180 17.62 -1.01 7.56
N GLY A 181 18.65 -1.00 8.41
CA GLY A 181 19.31 0.24 8.84
C GLY A 181 19.67 1.11 7.62
N PRO A 182 19.30 2.40 7.59
CA PRO A 182 18.92 3.26 8.72
C PRO A 182 17.43 3.27 9.13
N LEU A 183 16.55 2.55 8.44
CA LEU A 183 15.11 2.55 8.70
C LEU A 183 14.79 1.84 10.03
N LYS A 184 14.01 2.48 10.91
CA LYS A 184 13.52 1.91 12.17
C LYS A 184 12.01 2.09 12.30
N VAL A 185 11.29 0.98 12.31
CA VAL A 185 9.85 0.96 12.60
C VAL A 185 9.63 1.07 14.12
N ARG A 186 8.80 2.04 14.53
CA ARG A 186 8.46 2.35 15.93
C ARG A 186 7.04 1.92 16.31
N GLY A 187 6.18 1.67 15.33
CA GLY A 187 4.82 1.24 15.59
C GLY A 187 4.07 0.82 14.33
N MET A 188 2.89 0.25 14.54
CA MET A 188 1.95 -0.11 13.48
C MET A 188 0.57 0.47 13.78
N ILE A 189 -0.05 1.06 12.77
CA ILE A 189 -1.40 1.63 12.80
C ILE A 189 -2.28 0.75 11.92
N LEU A 190 -3.02 -0.15 12.55
CA LEU A 190 -3.82 -1.17 11.88
C LEU A 190 -5.29 -0.74 11.78
N HIS A 191 -5.61 0.10 10.81
CA HIS A 191 -6.94 0.70 10.66
C HIS A 191 -7.91 -0.30 10.01
N VAL A 192 -8.98 -0.67 10.74
CA VAL A 192 -10.06 -1.57 10.28
C VAL A 192 -9.59 -2.87 9.60
N THR A 193 -8.62 -3.57 10.21
CA THR A 193 -8.00 -4.78 9.60
C THR A 193 -9.02 -5.82 9.13
N SER A 194 -8.89 -6.29 7.90
CA SER A 194 -9.65 -7.45 7.44
C SER A 194 -9.16 -8.71 8.17
N ARG A 195 -10.06 -9.36 8.91
CA ARG A 195 -9.78 -10.69 9.46
C ARG A 195 -10.02 -11.72 8.36
N ILE A 196 -8.98 -12.43 7.94
CA ILE A 196 -9.16 -13.71 7.26
C ILE A 196 -9.68 -14.68 8.33
N LYS A 197 -11.01 -14.77 8.50
CA LYS A 197 -11.60 -15.84 9.33
C LYS A 197 -11.21 -17.18 8.68
N LYS A 198 -11.18 -18.27 9.47
CA LYS A 198 -11.09 -19.65 8.96
C LYS A 198 -12.28 -19.86 8.01
N GLN A 199 -12.11 -19.54 6.74
CA GLN A 199 -13.16 -19.67 5.74
C GLN A 199 -13.40 -21.16 5.51
N LYS A 200 -14.62 -21.53 5.10
CA LYS A 200 -14.92 -22.91 4.66
C LYS A 200 -13.88 -23.30 3.59
N LYS A 201 -13.47 -24.57 3.57
CA LYS A 201 -12.33 -25.14 2.78
C LYS A 201 -12.13 -24.59 1.35
N ASN A 202 -13.16 -24.06 0.72
CA ASN A 202 -13.16 -23.62 -0.67
C ASN A 202 -12.74 -22.15 -0.88
N GLU A 203 -12.92 -21.24 0.10
CA GLU A 203 -12.45 -19.84 -0.06
C GLU A 203 -10.98 -19.69 0.33
N ALA A 204 -10.45 -20.59 1.17
CA ALA A 204 -9.03 -20.62 1.51
C ALA A 204 -8.12 -21.01 0.33
N GLU A 205 -8.64 -21.75 -0.66
CA GLU A 205 -7.92 -22.01 -1.93
C GLU A 205 -7.83 -20.74 -2.80
N PHE A 206 -8.69 -19.73 -2.62
CA PHE A 206 -8.57 -18.47 -3.34
C PHE A 206 -7.32 -17.67 -2.94
N TRP A 207 -6.86 -17.82 -1.70
CA TRP A 207 -5.70 -17.09 -1.18
C TRP A 207 -4.38 -17.87 -1.29
N LYS A 208 -4.43 -19.14 -1.68
CA LYS A 208 -3.27 -19.97 -2.01
C LYS A 208 -3.06 -19.98 -3.52
#